data_AF-A0A7W0CVJ4-F1
#
_entry.id   AF-A0A7W0CVJ4-F1
#
_cell.length_a   1.000
_cell.length_b   1.000
_cell.length_c   1.000
_cell.angle_alpha   90.00
_cell.angle_beta   90.00
_cell.angle_gamma   90.00
#
_symmetry.space_group_name_H-M   'P 1'
#
loop_
_entity.id
_entity.type
_entity.pdbx_description
1 polymer ?
#
loop_
_entity_poly.entity_id
_entity_poly.type
_entity_poly.pdbx_seq_one_letter_code
_entity_poly.pdbx_strand_id
1 'polypeptide(L)'
;MRVLVLLLPLALGGCLVRTAADVVTMPVKAVGWTADKLTTSQSEADEERGRELRKEDERRAKEEKRRAKELKRQRDQIRADSSF
;
A
#
# COMPACT_ATOMS: atom_id res chain seq x y z
N MET A 1 -44.43 -9.57 -14.74
CA MET A 1 -43.96 -10.91 -14.29
C MET A 1 -43.36 -11.78 -15.40
N ARG A 2 -43.93 -11.82 -16.63
CA ARG A 2 -43.44 -12.70 -17.72
C ARG A 2 -42.05 -12.35 -18.30
N VAL A 3 -41.65 -11.06 -18.28
CA VAL A 3 -40.37 -10.59 -18.85
C VAL A 3 -39.15 -11.04 -18.02
N LEU A 4 -39.30 -11.22 -16.71
CA LEU A 4 -38.22 -11.67 -15.82
C LEU A 4 -37.79 -13.13 -16.10
N VAL A 5 -38.71 -13.97 -16.60
CA VAL A 5 -38.43 -15.39 -16.90
C VAL A 5 -37.58 -15.54 -18.17
N LEU A 6 -37.69 -14.61 -19.12
CA LEU A 6 -36.92 -14.61 -20.38
C LEU A 6 -35.47 -14.13 -20.20
N LEU A 7 -35.18 -13.36 -19.15
CA LEU A 7 -33.82 -12.89 -18.82
C LEU A 7 -33.02 -13.91 -18.01
N LEU A 8 -33.70 -14.89 -17.40
CA LEU A 8 -33.09 -15.95 -16.58
C LEU A 8 -32.06 -16.81 -17.35
N PRO A 9 -32.34 -17.33 -18.57
CA PRO A 9 -31.35 -18.08 -19.34
C PRO A 9 -30.23 -17.20 -19.90
N LEU A 10 -30.47 -15.88 -20.12
CA LEU A 10 -29.41 -14.94 -20.51
C LEU A 10 -28.47 -14.63 -19.35
N ALA A 11 -28.98 -14.54 -18.13
CA ALA A 11 -28.18 -14.36 -16.92
C ALA A 11 -27.37 -15.63 -16.59
N LEU A 12 -27.99 -16.82 -16.68
CA LEU A 12 -27.28 -18.09 -16.49
C LEU A 12 -26.29 -18.39 -17.63
N GLY A 13 -26.66 -18.08 -18.88
CA GLY A 13 -25.79 -18.18 -20.04
C GLY A 13 -24.63 -17.17 -19.99
N GLY A 14 -24.88 -15.97 -19.46
CA GLY A 14 -23.85 -14.97 -19.21
C GLY A 14 -22.81 -15.44 -18.17
N CYS A 15 -23.23 -16.14 -17.12
CA CYS A 15 -22.30 -16.78 -16.17
C CYS A 15 -21.48 -17.89 -16.82
N LEU A 16 -22.08 -18.78 -17.62
CA LEU A 16 -21.38 -19.88 -18.29
C LEU A 16 -20.39 -19.39 -19.36
N VAL A 17 -20.76 -18.36 -20.11
CA VAL A 17 -19.87 -17.74 -21.10
C VAL A 17 -18.72 -17.00 -20.41
N ARG A 18 -19.00 -16.30 -19.28
CA ARG A 18 -17.97 -15.64 -18.49
C ARG A 18 -17.00 -16.65 -17.87
N THR A 19 -17.49 -17.75 -17.31
CA THR A 19 -16.62 -18.80 -16.73
C THR A 19 -15.84 -19.55 -17.79
N ALA A 20 -16.42 -19.88 -18.96
CA ALA A 20 -15.68 -20.49 -20.05
C ALA A 20 -14.60 -19.55 -20.60
N ALA A 21 -14.91 -18.27 -20.80
CA ALA A 21 -13.94 -17.26 -21.22
C ALA A 21 -12.85 -17.03 -20.16
N ASP A 22 -13.19 -17.03 -18.88
CA ASP A 22 -12.23 -16.91 -17.79
C ASP A 22 -11.35 -18.15 -17.65
N VAL A 23 -11.85 -19.37 -17.91
CA VAL A 23 -11.04 -20.60 -17.96
C VAL A 23 -10.06 -20.59 -19.13
N VAL A 24 -10.51 -20.16 -20.32
CA VAL A 24 -9.64 -20.08 -21.51
C VAL A 24 -8.61 -18.96 -21.37
N THR A 25 -8.96 -17.84 -20.72
CA THR A 25 -8.03 -16.73 -20.46
C THR A 25 -7.23 -16.89 -19.16
N MET A 26 -7.56 -17.89 -18.32
CA MET A 26 -6.90 -18.15 -17.04
C MET A 26 -5.40 -18.37 -17.20
N PRO A 27 -4.90 -19.17 -18.17
CA PRO A 27 -3.47 -19.39 -18.34
C PRO A 27 -2.72 -18.11 -18.72
N VAL A 28 -3.28 -17.29 -19.61
CA VAL A 28 -2.68 -16.01 -20.02
C VAL A 28 -2.65 -15.01 -18.86
N LYS A 29 -3.73 -14.95 -18.06
CA LYS A 29 -3.78 -14.13 -16.85
C LYS A 29 -2.82 -14.64 -15.77
N ALA A 30 -2.70 -15.95 -15.59
CA ALA A 30 -1.80 -16.56 -14.62
C ALA A 30 -0.34 -16.31 -15.01
N VAL A 31 0.03 -16.52 -16.28
CA VAL A 31 1.37 -16.21 -16.81
C VAL A 31 1.64 -14.70 -16.77
N GLY A 32 0.65 -13.87 -17.09
CA GLY A 32 0.77 -12.41 -16.98
C GLY A 32 0.99 -11.96 -15.54
N TRP A 33 0.26 -12.51 -14.57
CA TRP A 33 0.42 -12.17 -13.16
C TRP A 33 1.71 -12.70 -12.54
N THR A 34 2.15 -13.90 -12.94
CA THR A 34 3.45 -14.43 -12.50
C THR A 34 4.58 -13.67 -13.17
N ALA A 35 4.51 -13.42 -14.48
CA ALA A 35 5.48 -12.61 -15.20
C ALA A 35 5.54 -11.21 -14.60
N ASP A 36 4.41 -10.56 -14.31
CA ASP A 36 4.35 -9.23 -13.70
C ASP A 36 4.99 -9.23 -12.29
N LYS A 37 4.73 -10.23 -11.45
CA LYS A 37 5.43 -10.39 -10.15
C LYS A 37 6.90 -10.76 -10.24
N LEU A 38 7.29 -11.52 -11.26
CA LEU A 38 8.67 -11.92 -11.51
C LEU A 38 9.46 -10.83 -12.24
N THR A 39 8.77 -9.94 -12.96
CA THR A 39 9.31 -8.85 -13.77
C THR A 39 9.02 -7.47 -13.19
N THR A 40 8.39 -7.36 -12.01
CA THR A 40 8.48 -6.13 -11.20
C THR A 40 9.97 -5.89 -11.05
N SER A 41 10.47 -4.94 -11.83
CA SER A 41 11.89 -4.76 -12.01
C SER A 41 12.49 -4.50 -10.65
N GLN A 42 13.58 -5.19 -10.29
CA GLN A 42 14.30 -4.98 -9.03
C GLN A 42 14.55 -3.48 -8.76
N SER A 43 14.66 -2.69 -9.83
CA SER A 43 14.78 -1.24 -9.82
C SER A 43 13.64 -0.50 -9.11
N GLU A 44 12.39 -0.94 -9.27
CA GLU A 44 11.22 -0.26 -8.68
C GLU A 44 11.04 -0.66 -7.20
N ALA A 45 11.31 -1.93 -6.88
CA ALA A 45 11.34 -2.43 -5.51
C ALA A 45 12.47 -1.79 -4.66
N ASP A 46 13.66 -1.56 -5.25
CA ASP A 46 14.76 -0.88 -4.57
C ASP A 46 14.50 0.62 -4.41
N GLU A 47 13.81 1.27 -5.35
CA GLU A 47 13.41 2.67 -5.22
C GLU A 47 12.41 2.89 -4.08
N GLU A 48 11.42 2.00 -3.95
CA GLU A 48 10.45 2.06 -2.86
C GLU A 48 11.11 1.83 -1.50
N ARG A 49 12.00 0.82 -1.41
CA ARG A 49 12.79 0.57 -0.21
C ARG A 49 13.66 1.77 0.17
N GLY A 50 14.29 2.43 -0.81
CA GLY A 50 15.10 3.63 -0.58
C GLY A 50 14.29 4.86 -0.15
N ARG A 51 13.03 4.97 -0.59
CA ARG A 51 12.09 6.02 -0.13
C ARG A 51 11.60 5.74 1.29
N GLU A 52 11.37 4.48 1.63
CA GLU A 52 10.93 4.08 2.96
C GLU A 52 12.00 4.34 4.01
N LEU A 53 13.26 3.95 3.73
CA LEU A 53 14.40 4.21 4.61
C LEU A 53 14.56 5.70 4.95
N ARG A 54 14.49 6.58 3.93
CA ARG A 54 14.59 8.04 4.14
C ARG A 54 13.48 8.59 5.02
N LYS A 55 12.25 8.10 4.86
CA LYS A 55 11.12 8.50 5.70
C LYS A 55 11.28 8.05 7.15
N GLU A 56 11.81 6.85 7.37
CA GLU A 56 12.09 6.36 8.72
C GLU A 56 13.17 7.18 9.42
N ASP A 57 14.27 7.48 8.72
CA ASP A 57 15.35 8.31 9.25
C ASP A 57 14.88 9.73 9.59
N GLU A 58 14.08 10.34 8.72
CA GLU A 58 13.48 11.66 8.99
C GLU A 58 12.56 11.64 10.22
N ARG A 59 11.75 10.59 10.39
CA ARG A 59 10.88 10.43 11.56
C ARG A 59 11.70 10.34 12.84
N ARG A 60 12.75 9.50 12.85
CA ARG A 60 13.66 9.36 14.00
C ARG A 60 14.36 10.68 14.32
N ALA A 61 14.92 11.37 13.32
CA ALA A 61 15.59 12.65 13.50
C ALA A 61 14.64 13.74 14.06
N LYS A 62 13.37 13.75 13.63
CA LYS A 62 12.36 14.69 14.13
C LYS A 62 12.00 14.42 15.59
N GLU A 63 11.88 13.16 15.97
CA GLU A 63 11.64 12.75 17.37
C GLU A 63 12.80 13.15 18.27
N GLU A 64 14.04 12.87 17.86
CA GLU A 64 15.24 13.28 18.61
C GLU A 64 15.31 14.79 18.78
N LYS A 65 15.04 15.55 17.71
CA LYS A 65 15.02 17.02 17.76
C LYS A 65 13.94 17.55 18.70
N ARG A 66 12.79 16.90 18.80
CA ARG A 66 11.72 17.25 19.76
C ARG A 66 12.19 17.01 21.19
N ARG A 67 12.73 15.82 21.48
CA ARG A 67 13.26 15.48 22.81
C ARG A 67 14.36 16.44 23.25
N ALA A 68 15.30 16.75 22.36
CA ALA A 68 16.38 17.69 22.63
C ALA A 68 15.86 19.11 22.95
N LYS A 69 14.82 19.57 22.25
CA LYS A 69 14.16 20.86 22.53
C LYS A 69 13.46 20.86 23.88
N GLU A 70 12.78 19.78 24.24
CA GLU A 70 12.09 19.64 25.53
C GLU A 70 13.08 19.65 26.69
N LEU A 71 14.17 18.87 26.59
CA LEU A 71 15.26 18.88 27.57
C LEU A 71 15.88 20.27 27.72
N LYS A 72 16.09 20.97 26.61
CA LYS A 72 16.61 22.34 26.64
C LYS A 72 15.64 23.27 27.38
N ARG A 73 14.34 23.20 27.10
CA ARG A 73 13.32 24.00 27.79
C ARG A 73 13.25 23.70 29.28
N GLN A 74 13.29 22.42 29.67
CA GLN A 74 13.32 22.04 31.09
C GLN A 74 14.57 22.59 31.78
N ARG A 75 15.74 22.45 31.17
CA ARG A 75 16.99 23.00 31.73
C ARG A 75 16.93 24.52 31.86
N ASP A 76 16.37 25.20 30.86
CA ASP A 76 16.25 26.66 30.87
C ASP A 76 15.22 27.11 31.94
N GLN A 77 14.14 26.35 32.18
CA GLN A 77 13.22 26.54 33.31
C GLN A 77 13.90 26.35 34.67
N ILE A 78 14.60 25.23 34.87
CA ILE A 78 15.34 24.96 36.12
C ILE A 78 16.34 26.07 36.41
N ARG A 79 17.03 26.57 35.38
CA ARG A 79 17.95 27.71 35.51
C ARG A 79 17.23 29.00 35.91
N ALA A 80 16.05 29.27 35.36
CA ALA A 80 15.27 30.44 35.73
C ALA A 80 14.78 30.34 37.18
N ASP A 81 14.28 29.17 37.58
CA ASP A 81 13.82 28.90 38.96
C ASP A 81 14.97 28.98 39.98
N SER A 82 16.19 28.55 39.61
CA SER A 82 17.36 28.67 40.49
C SER A 82 17.94 30.08 40.58
N SER A 83 17.43 31.02 39.79
CA SER A 83 17.91 32.41 39.74
C SER A 83 17.00 33.38 40.52
N PHE A 84 15.92 32.87 41.13
CA PHE A 84 14.99 33.59 42.00
C PHE A 84 15.17 33.14 43.45
#